data_AF-A0A7G7CSQ7-F1
#
_entry.id   AF-A0A7G7CSQ7-F1
#
_cell.length_a   1.000
_cell.length_b   1.000
_cell.length_c   1.000
_cell.angle_alpha   90.00
_cell.angle_beta   90.00
_cell.angle_gamma   90.00
#
_symmetry.space_group_name_H-M   'P 1'
#
loop_
_entity.id
_entity.type
_entity.pdbx_description
1 polymer ?
#
loop_
_entity_poly.entity_id
_entity_poly.type
_entity_poly.pdbx_seq_one_letter_code
_entity_poly.pdbx_strand_id
1 'polypeptide(L)'
;MMNFLIALHVLAAILFLGPVTVAVSSFQVKALKASEGDVASRGAAQTLANITKNYGMLSAIVPVIGITIFLTDMATYGKMGQFHASILLSVIAWALLFFLIVPRQQKALDALANPGAEGSFDWAKMKSQLSMFGGIFSLLWVVIAILMFI
;
A
#
# COMPACT_ATOMS: atom_id res chain seq x y z
N MET A 1 -16.27 20.53 -14.39
CA MET A 1 -16.18 19.84 -13.07
C MET A 1 -15.57 18.45 -13.20
N MET A 2 -16.03 17.60 -14.12
CA MET A 2 -15.47 16.25 -14.34
C MET A 2 -13.94 16.24 -14.52
N ASN A 3 -13.41 17.10 -15.39
CA ASN A 3 -11.95 17.20 -15.64
C ASN A 3 -11.15 17.54 -14.38
N PHE A 4 -11.73 18.31 -13.46
CA PHE A 4 -11.08 18.64 -12.19
C PHE A 4 -11.03 17.42 -11.26
N LEU A 5 -12.12 16.66 -11.14
CA LEU A 5 -12.13 15.42 -10.34
C LEU A 5 -11.17 14.37 -10.92
N ILE A 6 -11.16 14.21 -12.24
CA ILE A 6 -10.22 13.31 -12.92
C ILE A 6 -8.78 13.75 -12.65
N ALA A 7 -8.46 15.05 -12.79
CA ALA A 7 -7.12 15.56 -12.48
C ALA A 7 -6.74 15.29 -11.02
N LEU A 8 -7.64 15.56 -10.07
CA LEU A 8 -7.39 15.31 -8.66
C LEU A 8 -7.20 13.82 -8.34
N HIS A 9 -7.97 12.94 -8.97
CA HIS A 9 -7.83 11.49 -8.86
C HIS A 9 -6.43 11.02 -9.30
N VAL A 10 -6.00 11.46 -10.49
CA VAL A 10 -4.69 11.09 -11.04
C VAL A 10 -3.55 11.66 -10.21
N LEU A 11 -3.66 12.92 -9.77
CA LEU A 11 -2.65 13.54 -8.89
C LEU A 11 -2.55 12.81 -7.55
N ALA A 12 -3.68 12.43 -6.94
CA ALA A 12 -3.68 11.64 -5.72
C ALA A 12 -3.01 10.28 -5.93
N ALA A 13 -3.24 9.63 -7.06
CA ALA A 13 -2.61 8.35 -7.40
C ALA A 13 -1.09 8.50 -7.50
N ILE A 14 -0.61 9.51 -8.22
CA ILE A 14 0.83 9.77 -8.39
C ILE A 14 1.49 10.09 -7.04
N LEU A 15 0.88 10.96 -6.24
CA LEU A 15 1.48 11.46 -5.00
C LEU A 15 1.44 10.46 -3.85
N PHE A 16 0.39 9.63 -3.77
CA PHE A 16 0.20 8.74 -2.62
C PHE A 16 0.54 7.28 -2.90
N LEU A 17 0.25 6.74 -4.09
CA LEU A 17 0.53 5.33 -4.37
C LEU A 17 2.01 5.05 -4.59
N GLY A 18 2.73 5.95 -5.28
CA GLY A 18 4.16 5.81 -5.53
C GLY A 18 5.01 5.66 -4.25
N PRO A 19 4.90 6.57 -3.28
CA PRO A 19 5.62 6.44 -2.01
C PRO A 19 5.23 5.18 -1.23
N VAL A 20 3.96 4.78 -1.24
CA VAL A 20 3.49 3.58 -0.51
C VAL A 20 4.06 2.31 -1.13
N THR A 21 4.04 2.16 -2.45
CA THR A 21 4.57 0.95 -3.12
C THR A 21 6.06 0.79 -2.86
N VAL A 22 6.83 1.89 -2.93
CA VAL A 22 8.26 1.90 -2.59
C VAL A 22 8.48 1.56 -1.12
N ALA A 23 7.70 2.16 -0.22
CA ALA A 23 7.84 1.96 1.22
C ALA A 23 7.56 0.51 1.63
N VAL A 24 6.44 -0.04 1.16
CA VAL A 24 6.05 -1.44 1.38
C VAL A 24 7.12 -2.39 0.84
N SER A 25 7.64 -2.14 -0.36
CA SER A 25 8.62 -3.03 -1.02
C SER A 25 10.03 -2.94 -0.46
N SER A 26 10.35 -1.89 0.28
CA SER A 26 11.69 -1.68 0.84
C SER A 26 11.78 -2.01 2.33
N PHE A 27 10.65 -1.97 3.04
CA PHE A 27 10.60 -2.11 4.49
C PHE A 27 11.27 -3.40 4.97
N GLN A 28 10.92 -4.54 4.39
CA GLN A 28 11.36 -5.85 4.88
C GLN A 28 12.88 -6.04 4.82
N VAL A 29 13.54 -5.42 3.84
CA VAL A 29 15.00 -5.46 3.72
C VAL A 29 15.65 -4.61 4.82
N LYS A 30 15.11 -3.42 5.08
CA LYS A 30 15.60 -2.54 6.15
C LYS A 30 15.32 -3.12 7.53
N ALA A 31 14.15 -3.69 7.73
CA ALA A 31 13.79 -4.33 9.00
C ALA A 31 14.68 -5.55 9.30
N LEU A 32 15.00 -6.38 8.31
CA LEU A 32 15.95 -7.50 8.50
C LEU A 32 17.34 -6.98 8.87
N LYS A 33 17.89 -6.02 8.12
CA LYS A 33 19.21 -5.43 8.45
C LYS A 33 19.23 -4.81 9.86
N ALA A 34 18.14 -4.15 10.25
CA ALA A 34 18.00 -3.59 11.59
C ALA A 34 18.05 -4.68 12.67
N SER A 35 17.46 -5.85 12.42
CA SER A 35 17.51 -6.99 13.35
C SER A 35 18.92 -7.60 13.49
N GLU A 36 19.77 -7.42 12.49
CA GLU A 36 21.18 -7.83 12.49
C GLU A 36 22.10 -6.78 13.15
N GLY A 37 21.53 -5.69 13.70
CA GLY A 37 22.25 -4.64 14.43
C GLY A 37 22.53 -3.36 13.64
N ASP A 38 22.06 -3.23 12.40
CA ASP A 38 22.24 -1.99 11.61
C ASP A 38 21.29 -0.87 12.11
N VAL A 39 21.85 0.04 12.90
CA VAL A 39 21.15 1.20 13.48
C VAL A 39 20.56 2.12 12.41
N ALA A 40 21.26 2.34 11.29
CA ALA A 40 20.77 3.19 10.21
C ALA A 40 19.54 2.56 9.53
N SER A 41 19.56 1.24 9.35
CA SER A 41 18.41 0.50 8.82
C SER A 41 17.20 0.50 9.75
N ARG A 42 17.40 0.59 11.08
CA ARG A 42 16.30 0.73 12.05
C ARG A 42 15.52 2.03 11.86
N GLY A 43 16.22 3.15 11.73
CA GLY A 43 15.59 4.44 11.43
C GLY A 43 14.89 4.43 10.07
N ALA A 44 15.51 3.83 9.05
CA ALA A 44 14.91 3.69 7.74
C ALA A 44 13.62 2.84 7.77
N ALA A 45 13.62 1.70 8.47
CA ALA A 45 12.43 0.85 8.62
C ALA A 45 11.26 1.61 9.26
N GLN A 46 11.53 2.40 10.31
CA GLN A 46 10.51 3.25 10.94
C GLN A 46 9.92 4.27 9.97
N THR A 47 10.76 4.98 9.21
CA THR A 47 10.31 5.95 8.20
C THR A 47 9.47 5.28 7.12
N LEU A 48 9.87 4.09 6.63
CA LEU A 48 9.12 3.36 5.62
C LEU A 48 7.76 2.87 6.14
N ALA A 49 7.67 2.41 7.40
CA ALA A 49 6.38 2.06 8.01
C ALA A 49 5.48 3.29 8.17
N ASN A 50 6.04 4.44 8.55
CA ASN A 50 5.29 5.69 8.66
C ASN A 50 4.75 6.15 7.28
N ILE A 51 5.56 6.05 6.22
CA ILE A 51 5.10 6.32 4.86
C ILE A 51 3.99 5.33 4.46
N THR A 52 4.21 4.04 4.70
CA THR A 52 3.21 2.99 4.42
C THR A 52 1.87 3.29 5.09
N LYS A 53 1.89 3.69 6.37
CA LYS A 53 0.68 4.02 7.14
C LYS A 53 0.03 5.32 6.67
N ASN A 54 0.79 6.41 6.63
CA ASN A 54 0.24 7.75 6.39
C ASN A 54 -0.16 7.92 4.93
N TYR A 55 0.75 7.63 3.99
CA TYR A 55 0.44 7.71 2.56
C TYR A 55 -0.51 6.59 2.15
N GLY A 56 -0.46 5.44 2.81
CA GLY A 56 -1.43 4.37 2.61
C GLY A 56 -2.84 4.83 2.92
N MET A 57 -3.04 5.51 4.03
CA MET A 57 -4.33 6.12 4.39
C MET A 57 -4.73 7.25 3.45
N LEU A 58 -3.80 8.13 3.06
CA LEU A 58 -4.09 9.20 2.10
C LEU A 58 -4.42 8.66 0.70
N SER A 59 -3.94 7.48 0.34
CA SER A 59 -4.26 6.86 -0.96
C SER A 59 -5.75 6.58 -1.15
N ALA A 60 -6.58 6.60 -0.10
CA ALA A 60 -8.05 6.43 -0.18
C ALA A 60 -8.70 7.48 -1.07
N ILE A 61 -8.07 8.65 -1.17
CA ILE A 61 -8.53 9.74 -2.02
C ILE A 61 -8.74 9.23 -3.45
N VAL A 62 -7.89 8.30 -3.92
CA VAL A 62 -7.99 7.72 -5.27
C VAL A 62 -9.31 6.96 -5.46
N PRO A 63 -9.60 5.84 -4.76
CA PRO A 63 -10.87 5.13 -4.94
C PRO A 63 -12.09 5.96 -4.55
N VAL A 64 -12.01 6.86 -3.57
CA VAL A 64 -13.12 7.75 -3.20
C VAL A 64 -13.51 8.69 -4.35
N ILE A 65 -12.52 9.34 -4.97
CA ILE A 65 -12.80 10.18 -6.15
C ILE A 65 -13.21 9.32 -7.34
N GLY A 66 -12.61 8.14 -7.54
CA GLY A 66 -12.99 7.22 -8.61
C GLY A 66 -14.46 6.79 -8.53
N ILE A 67 -14.92 6.41 -7.34
CA ILE A 67 -16.33 6.12 -7.07
C ILE A 67 -17.19 7.36 -7.32
N THR A 68 -16.75 8.54 -6.89
CA THR A 68 -17.49 9.79 -7.12
C THR A 68 -17.70 10.04 -8.61
N ILE A 69 -16.64 9.92 -9.43
CA ILE A 69 -16.71 10.05 -10.89
C ILE A 69 -17.68 9.02 -11.47
N PHE A 70 -17.55 7.75 -11.07
CA PHE A 70 -18.40 6.65 -11.52
C PHE A 70 -19.89 6.92 -11.22
N LEU A 71 -20.21 7.38 -10.00
CA LEU A 71 -21.59 7.68 -9.60
C LEU A 71 -22.16 8.91 -10.32
N THR A 72 -21.33 9.92 -10.61
CA THR A 72 -21.78 11.15 -11.29
C THR A 72 -22.03 10.97 -12.79
N ASP A 73 -21.44 9.95 -13.42
CA ASP A 73 -21.64 9.61 -14.83
C ASP A 73 -21.84 8.11 -15.02
N MET A 74 -22.88 7.61 -14.35
CA MET A 74 -23.27 6.21 -14.39
C MET A 74 -23.69 5.76 -15.81
N ALA A 75 -24.22 6.68 -16.62
CA ALA A 75 -24.64 6.38 -17.99
C ALA A 75 -23.45 5.96 -18.86
N THR A 76 -22.30 6.58 -18.67
CA THR A 76 -21.06 6.28 -19.38
C THR A 76 -20.30 5.14 -18.70
N TYR A 77 -19.98 5.28 -17.41
CA TYR A 77 -19.06 4.36 -16.72
C TYR A 77 -19.75 3.12 -16.14
N GLY A 78 -21.05 3.18 -15.88
CA GLY A 78 -21.82 2.08 -15.28
C GLY A 78 -21.97 0.84 -16.16
N LYS A 79 -21.74 0.95 -17.48
CA LYS A 79 -21.76 -0.19 -18.40
C LYS A 79 -20.37 -0.80 -18.65
N MET A 80 -19.32 -0.17 -18.13
CA MET A 80 -17.94 -0.56 -18.37
C MET A 80 -17.43 -1.45 -17.22
N GLY A 81 -17.29 -2.74 -17.51
CA GLY A 81 -16.90 -3.75 -16.51
C GLY A 81 -15.52 -3.48 -15.88
N GLN A 82 -14.60 -2.87 -16.62
CA GLN A 82 -13.25 -2.57 -16.13
C GLN A 82 -13.26 -1.59 -14.93
N PHE A 83 -14.20 -0.65 -14.87
CA PHE A 83 -14.31 0.28 -13.74
C PHE A 83 -14.87 -0.39 -12.49
N HIS A 84 -15.77 -1.36 -12.64
CA HIS A 84 -16.24 -2.17 -11.51
C HIS A 84 -15.12 -3.06 -10.96
N ALA A 85 -14.38 -3.70 -11.86
CA ALA A 85 -13.24 -4.53 -11.50
C ALA A 85 -12.14 -3.71 -10.78
N SER A 86 -11.81 -2.52 -11.29
CA SER A 86 -10.79 -1.67 -10.67
C SER A 86 -11.20 -1.11 -9.30
N ILE A 87 -12.47 -0.76 -9.10
CA ILE A 87 -13.00 -0.39 -7.77
C ILE A 87 -12.86 -1.57 -6.80
N LEU A 88 -13.29 -2.77 -7.21
CA LEU A 88 -13.19 -3.97 -6.37
C LEU A 88 -11.73 -4.30 -6.03
N LEU A 89 -10.83 -4.30 -7.01
CA LEU A 89 -9.40 -4.54 -6.79
C LEU A 89 -8.78 -3.47 -5.89
N SER A 90 -9.23 -2.22 -5.97
CA SER A 90 -8.75 -1.14 -5.08
C SER A 90 -9.12 -1.42 -3.62
N VAL A 91 -10.34 -1.89 -3.36
CA VAL A 91 -10.77 -2.31 -2.00
C VAL A 91 -9.94 -3.48 -1.51
N ILE A 92 -9.66 -4.47 -2.36
CA ILE A 92 -8.80 -5.62 -2.01
C ILE A 92 -7.37 -5.17 -1.70
N ALA A 93 -6.80 -4.27 -2.51
CA ALA A 93 -5.45 -3.73 -2.28
C ALA A 93 -5.38 -2.97 -0.95
N TRP A 94 -6.42 -2.23 -0.60
CA TRP A 94 -6.56 -1.56 0.68
C TRP A 94 -6.68 -2.54 1.86
N ALA A 95 -7.50 -3.58 1.73
CA ALA A 95 -7.61 -4.62 2.75
C ALA A 95 -6.25 -5.33 2.97
N LEU A 96 -5.55 -5.66 1.89
CA LEU A 96 -4.19 -6.22 1.93
C LEU A 96 -3.22 -5.28 2.67
N LEU A 97 -3.28 -3.97 2.40
CA LEU A 97 -2.44 -2.98 3.06
C LEU A 97 -2.69 -2.92 4.57
N PHE A 98 -3.95 -2.70 4.98
CA PHE A 98 -4.28 -2.42 6.38
C PHE A 98 -4.39 -3.64 7.28
N PHE A 99 -4.82 -4.79 6.74
CA PHE A 99 -4.99 -6.00 7.54
C PHE A 99 -3.79 -6.93 7.46
N LEU A 100 -2.99 -6.86 6.40
CA LEU A 100 -1.87 -7.79 6.21
C LEU A 100 -0.51 -7.13 6.26
N ILE A 101 -0.29 -5.99 5.59
CA ILE A 101 1.04 -5.35 5.51
C ILE A 101 1.32 -4.52 6.76
N VAL A 102 0.50 -3.52 7.08
CA VAL A 102 0.71 -2.59 8.20
C VAL A 102 0.88 -3.33 9.54
N PRO A 103 0.04 -4.31 9.90
CA PRO A 103 0.18 -5.00 11.18
C PRO A 103 1.49 -5.81 11.28
N ARG A 104 1.96 -6.35 10.15
CA ARG A 104 3.24 -7.08 10.10
C ARG A 104 4.45 -6.15 10.19
N GLN A 105 4.38 -4.98 9.55
CA GLN A 105 5.40 -3.94 9.72
C GLN A 105 5.48 -3.47 11.18
N GLN A 106 4.32 -3.24 11.82
CA GLN A 106 4.28 -2.82 13.23
C GLN A 106 4.88 -3.90 14.15
N LYS A 107 4.49 -5.18 13.98
CA LYS A 107 5.08 -6.29 14.75
C LYS A 107 6.60 -6.37 14.59
N ALA A 108 7.13 -6.12 13.39
CA ALA A 108 8.57 -6.08 13.18
C ALA A 108 9.22 -4.90 13.92
N LEU A 109 8.61 -3.71 13.88
CA LEU A 109 9.12 -2.56 14.63
C LEU A 109 9.08 -2.78 16.14
N ASP A 110 8.02 -3.40 16.65
CA ASP A 110 7.88 -3.73 18.08
C ASP A 110 8.95 -4.73 18.53
N ALA A 111 9.28 -5.70 17.67
CA ALA A 111 10.37 -6.66 17.89
C ALA A 111 11.76 -6.00 17.87
N LEU A 112 11.98 -4.99 17.00
CA LEU A 112 13.21 -4.17 17.04
C LEU A 112 13.28 -3.30 18.31
N ALA A 113 12.13 -2.83 18.79
CA ALA A 113 12.04 -2.00 19.99
C ALA A 113 12.36 -2.79 21.27
N ASN A 114 11.95 -4.05 21.33
CA ASN A 114 12.08 -4.91 22.51
C ASN A 114 12.85 -6.20 22.18
N PRO A 115 14.16 -6.11 21.89
CA PRO A 115 14.96 -7.30 21.61
C PRO A 115 14.96 -8.22 22.85
N GLY A 116 14.45 -9.44 22.69
CA GLY A 116 14.41 -10.46 23.76
C GLY A 116 13.06 -10.61 24.50
N ALA A 117 12.02 -9.83 24.14
CA ALA A 117 10.67 -10.09 24.62
C ALA A 117 10.07 -11.36 23.97
N GLU A 118 9.47 -12.22 24.78
CA GLU A 118 8.94 -13.58 24.53
C GLU A 118 8.94 -14.12 23.07
N GLY A 119 9.75 -15.18 22.86
CA GLY A 119 9.82 -15.96 21.62
C GLY A 119 10.82 -15.40 20.60
N SER A 120 11.53 -16.28 19.88
CA SER A 120 12.37 -15.84 18.77
C SER A 120 11.49 -15.28 17.65
N PHE A 121 11.51 -13.96 17.43
CA PHE A 121 10.83 -13.38 16.28
C PHE A 121 11.44 -13.92 14.99
N ASP A 122 10.62 -14.55 14.14
CA ASP A 122 11.07 -15.15 12.88
C ASP A 122 11.21 -14.08 11.78
N TRP A 123 12.40 -13.48 11.73
CA TRP A 123 12.76 -12.46 10.74
C TRP A 123 12.72 -12.98 9.30
N ALA A 124 13.03 -14.25 9.07
CA ALA A 124 13.02 -14.85 7.74
C ALA A 124 11.58 -14.96 7.22
N LYS A 125 10.66 -15.46 8.06
CA LYS A 125 9.23 -15.53 7.75
C LYS A 125 8.61 -14.15 7.58
N MET A 126 8.93 -13.18 8.44
CA MET A 126 8.48 -11.80 8.30
C MET A 126 8.88 -11.23 6.95
N LYS A 127 10.16 -11.38 6.58
CA LYS A 127 10.68 -10.89 5.30
C LYS A 127 9.96 -11.54 4.12
N SER A 128 9.79 -12.86 4.15
CA SER A 128 9.09 -13.60 3.09
C SER A 128 7.64 -13.13 2.92
N GLN A 129 6.88 -13.02 4.02
CA GLN A 129 5.49 -12.59 3.98
C GLN A 129 5.34 -11.15 3.48
N LEU A 130 6.16 -10.21 3.97
CA LEU A 130 6.10 -8.82 3.52
C LEU A 130 6.54 -8.67 2.06
N SER A 131 7.53 -9.43 1.60
CA SER A 131 7.89 -9.49 0.17
C SER A 131 6.72 -9.98 -0.69
N MET A 132 6.03 -11.05 -0.27
CA MET A 132 4.89 -11.60 -1.01
C MET A 132 3.72 -10.62 -1.05
N PHE A 133 3.28 -10.12 0.10
CA PHE A 133 2.14 -9.18 0.16
C PHE A 133 2.48 -7.85 -0.51
N GLY A 134 3.71 -7.34 -0.38
CA GLY A 134 4.15 -6.13 -1.08
C GLY A 134 4.18 -6.29 -2.59
N GLY A 135 4.60 -7.47 -3.09
CA GLY A 135 4.53 -7.81 -4.50
C GLY A 135 3.09 -7.87 -5.02
N ILE A 136 2.19 -8.57 -4.32
CA ILE A 136 0.76 -8.64 -4.67
C ILE A 136 0.14 -7.24 -4.65
N PHE A 137 0.42 -6.44 -3.61
CA PHE A 137 -0.07 -5.07 -3.49
C PHE A 137 0.35 -4.21 -4.69
N SER A 138 1.62 -4.29 -5.08
CA SER A 138 2.14 -3.53 -6.23
C SER A 138 1.53 -4.02 -7.55
N LEU A 139 1.37 -5.34 -7.71
CA LEU A 139 0.74 -5.93 -8.89
C LEU A 139 -0.73 -5.50 -9.02
N LEU A 140 -1.48 -5.47 -7.92
CA LEU A 140 -2.87 -4.99 -7.93
C LEU A 140 -2.96 -3.56 -8.47
N TRP A 141 -2.08 -2.66 -8.03
CA TRP A 141 -2.08 -1.28 -8.55
C TRP A 141 -1.69 -1.18 -10.02
N VAL A 142 -0.79 -2.04 -10.51
CA VAL A 142 -0.48 -2.12 -11.94
C VAL A 142 -1.71 -2.58 -12.73
N VAL A 143 -2.40 -3.63 -12.29
CA VAL A 143 -3.62 -4.12 -12.94
C VAL A 143 -4.72 -3.05 -12.92
N ILE A 144 -4.91 -2.38 -11.78
CA ILE A 144 -5.87 -1.28 -11.64
C ILE A 144 -5.53 -0.16 -12.63
N ALA A 145 -4.26 0.25 -12.73
CA ALA A 145 -3.85 1.28 -13.67
C ALA A 145 -4.16 0.87 -15.12
N ILE A 146 -3.84 -0.37 -15.52
CA ILE A 146 -4.18 -0.87 -16.85
C ILE A 146 -5.69 -0.79 -17.09
N LEU A 147 -6.51 -1.32 -16.17
CA LEU A 147 -7.98 -1.29 -16.26
C LEU A 147 -8.57 0.12 -16.33
N MET A 148 -7.87 1.14 -15.83
CA MET A 148 -8.33 2.53 -15.91
C MET A 148 -8.09 3.17 -17.28
N PHE A 149 -7.14 2.66 -18.07
CA PHE A 149 -6.76 3.23 -19.36
C PHE A 149 -7.28 2.45 -20.57
N ILE A 150 -7.65 1.18 -20.41
CA ILE A 150 -8.14 0.31 -21.50
C ILE A 150 -9.66 0.13 -21.55
#